data_AF-A0A352A8C3-F1
#
_entry.id   AF-A0A352A8C3-F1
#
_cell.length_a   1.000
_cell.length_b   1.000
_cell.length_c   1.000
_cell.angle_alpha   90.00
_cell.angle_beta   90.00
_cell.angle_gamma   90.00
#
_symmetry.space_group_name_H-M   'P 1'
#
loop_
_entity.id
_entity.type
_entity.pdbx_description
1 polymer ?
#
loop_
_entity_poly.entity_id
_entity_poly.type
_entity_poly.pdbx_seq_one_letter_code
_entity_poly.pdbx_strand_id
1 'polypeptide(L)'
;MKKIKITITSVLILVLFLAINTTCFGVEKVYKGSKSEVDATYIDEGYINVKYLNATDKKLKVIIQKDSTKYTYDLNNRGEVDTLPLQMGNGKYKISIFENISNNKYSVKQTVNVDVKLNDENSPFLVKNQLVNFSDTSDTVKKAQELTEGKTDDIEKIGVIYDYIISNIVYDTEKAKNVQSGYLPKIDEVLKSNKGICYDYASVMASMLRSQSIPT
;
A
#
# COMPACT_ATOMS: atom_id res chain seq x y z
N MET A 1 -33.27 80.93 -23.37
CA MET A 1 -34.64 80.45 -23.03
C MET A 1 -34.66 78.92 -23.14
N LYS A 2 -35.37 78.23 -22.21
CA LYS A 2 -35.42 76.77 -21.93
C LYS A 2 -34.18 76.25 -21.14
N LYS A 3 -34.16 76.18 -19.80
CA LYS A 3 -34.88 75.35 -18.80
C LYS A 3 -34.63 73.83 -18.93
N ILE A 4 -34.39 73.20 -17.74
CA ILE A 4 -34.67 71.80 -17.32
C ILE A 4 -33.49 70.82 -17.48
N LYS A 5 -33.02 70.03 -16.49
CA LYS A 5 -33.47 69.70 -15.12
C LYS A 5 -32.27 69.16 -14.31
N ILE A 6 -32.21 69.51 -13.03
CA ILE A 6 -31.47 68.76 -12.00
C ILE A 6 -32.35 67.58 -11.57
N THR A 7 -31.80 66.36 -11.58
CA THR A 7 -32.37 65.25 -10.81
C THR A 7 -31.28 64.36 -10.24
N ILE A 8 -31.47 64.09 -8.94
CA ILE A 8 -30.74 63.28 -7.98
C ILE A 8 -30.74 61.79 -8.36
N THR A 9 -29.59 61.11 -8.17
CA THR A 9 -29.43 59.70 -7.78
C THR A 9 -27.92 59.41 -7.72
N SER A 10 -27.34 58.56 -6.88
CA SER A 10 -27.73 57.81 -5.70
C SER A 10 -26.40 57.24 -5.19
N VAL A 11 -26.21 57.22 -3.88
CA VAL A 11 -25.10 56.54 -3.20
C VAL A 11 -25.16 55.05 -3.54
N LEU A 12 -24.06 54.46 -4.03
CA LEU A 12 -23.73 53.06 -3.74
C LEU A 12 -22.23 52.82 -3.95
N ILE A 13 -21.49 52.86 -2.84
CA ILE A 13 -20.12 52.37 -2.74
C ILE A 13 -20.18 50.85 -2.92
N LEU A 14 -19.79 50.36 -4.08
CA LEU A 14 -19.60 48.93 -4.34
C LEU A 14 -18.23 48.53 -3.78
N VAL A 15 -18.17 48.23 -2.48
CA VAL A 15 -17.03 47.51 -1.88
C VAL A 15 -17.06 46.09 -2.44
N LEU A 16 -16.27 45.84 -3.47
CA LEU A 16 -16.03 44.51 -4.02
C LEU A 16 -15.18 43.73 -3.01
N PHE A 17 -15.85 43.04 -2.08
CA PHE A 17 -15.23 41.99 -1.26
C PHE A 17 -14.81 40.85 -2.20
N LEU A 18 -13.55 40.84 -2.63
CA LEU A 18 -12.91 39.61 -3.11
C LEU A 18 -12.72 38.69 -1.91
N ALA A 19 -13.75 37.91 -1.60
CA ALA A 19 -13.55 36.64 -0.92
C ALA A 19 -12.82 35.73 -1.91
N ILE A 20 -11.49 35.76 -1.87
CA ILE A 20 -10.69 34.68 -2.47
C ILE A 20 -10.99 33.47 -1.59
N ASN A 21 -11.98 32.67 -2.00
CA ASN A 21 -12.12 31.31 -1.54
C ASN A 21 -10.79 30.64 -1.84
N THR A 22 -9.99 30.39 -0.81
CA THR A 22 -8.86 29.48 -0.90
C THR A 22 -9.46 28.10 -1.17
N THR A 23 -9.74 27.81 -2.43
CA THR A 23 -9.92 26.44 -2.88
C THR A 23 -8.55 25.80 -2.71
N CYS A 24 -8.34 25.19 -1.55
CA CYS A 24 -7.32 24.18 -1.38
C CYS A 24 -7.68 23.09 -2.39
N PHE A 25 -7.14 23.19 -3.61
CA PHE A 25 -7.09 22.07 -4.53
C PHE A 25 -6.13 21.08 -3.88
N GLY A 26 -6.65 20.30 -2.93
CA GLY A 26 -6.04 19.02 -2.60
C GLY A 26 -5.97 18.27 -3.91
N VAL A 27 -4.76 18.00 -4.38
CA VAL A 27 -4.56 17.13 -5.54
C VAL A 27 -5.20 15.80 -5.15
N GLU A 28 -6.34 15.45 -5.75
CA GLU A 28 -6.96 14.15 -5.52
C GLU A 28 -5.93 13.09 -5.93
N LYS A 29 -5.29 12.44 -4.95
CA LYS A 29 -4.30 11.37 -5.18
C LYS A 29 -4.97 10.02 -5.46
N VAL A 30 -6.28 10.02 -5.69
CA VAL A 30 -7.09 8.85 -6.03
C VAL A 30 -7.38 8.85 -7.52
N TYR A 31 -6.84 7.86 -8.21
CA TYR A 31 -6.96 7.71 -9.65
C TYR A 31 -8.03 6.66 -9.97
N LYS A 32 -9.20 7.12 -10.38
CA LYS A 32 -10.34 6.26 -10.73
C LYS A 32 -10.29 5.87 -12.20
N GLY A 33 -10.27 4.58 -12.47
CA GLY A 33 -10.49 3.98 -13.78
C GLY A 33 -11.89 3.36 -13.90
N SER A 34 -12.23 2.85 -15.08
CA SER A 34 -13.53 2.20 -15.31
C SER A 34 -13.69 0.84 -14.59
N LYS A 35 -12.57 0.21 -14.23
CA LYS A 35 -12.53 -1.12 -13.60
C LYS A 35 -11.74 -1.17 -12.31
N SER A 36 -10.91 -0.17 -12.04
CA SER A 36 -10.01 -0.16 -10.89
C SER A 36 -9.86 1.25 -10.32
N GLU A 37 -9.39 1.32 -9.09
CA GLU A 37 -9.00 2.55 -8.40
C GLU A 37 -7.58 2.36 -7.85
N VAL A 38 -6.75 3.39 -7.99
CA VAL A 38 -5.42 3.48 -7.37
C VAL A 38 -5.45 4.67 -6.44
N ASP A 39 -5.40 4.42 -5.15
CA ASP A 39 -5.31 5.43 -4.11
C ASP A 39 -3.84 5.60 -3.69
N ALA A 40 -3.27 6.74 -4.08
CA ALA A 40 -1.91 7.16 -3.76
C ALA A 40 -1.88 8.21 -2.63
N THR A 41 -2.89 8.26 -1.77
CA THR A 41 -2.93 9.16 -0.61
C THR A 41 -1.70 8.99 0.27
N TYR A 42 -1.25 7.74 0.45
CA TYR A 42 -0.14 7.32 1.31
C TYR A 42 1.20 7.13 0.57
N ILE A 43 1.35 7.78 -0.58
CA ILE A 43 2.54 7.65 -1.44
C ILE A 43 3.85 8.02 -0.74
N ASP A 44 3.80 8.98 0.18
CA ASP A 44 4.92 9.47 1.00
C ASP A 44 5.22 8.54 2.20
N GLU A 45 4.26 7.71 2.60
CA GLU A 45 4.46 6.59 3.53
C GLU A 45 4.95 5.32 2.81
N GLY A 46 5.11 5.37 1.48
CA GLY A 46 5.76 4.30 0.73
C GLY A 46 4.84 3.17 0.29
N TYR A 47 3.54 3.41 0.18
CA TYR A 47 2.60 2.43 -0.38
C TYR A 47 1.45 3.07 -1.16
N ILE A 48 0.75 2.24 -1.92
CA ILE A 48 -0.52 2.57 -2.57
C ILE A 48 -1.57 1.53 -2.24
N ASN A 49 -2.83 1.93 -2.28
CA ASN A 49 -3.96 1.03 -2.22
C ASN A 49 -4.52 0.84 -3.63
N VAL A 50 -4.74 -0.42 -4.03
CA VAL A 50 -5.32 -0.76 -5.33
C VAL A 50 -6.56 -1.59 -5.12
N LYS A 51 -7.65 -1.24 -5.80
CA LYS A 51 -8.91 -1.97 -5.77
C LYS A 51 -9.42 -2.23 -7.17
N TYR A 52 -9.79 -3.48 -7.47
CA TYR A 52 -10.57 -3.79 -8.67
C TYR A 52 -12.06 -3.69 -8.34
N LEU A 53 -12.80 -2.80 -8.97
CA LEU A 53 -14.09 -2.31 -8.43
C LEU A 53 -15.18 -3.39 -8.33
N ASN A 54 -15.14 -4.40 -9.20
CA ASN A 54 -16.13 -5.49 -9.22
C ASN A 54 -15.43 -6.84 -9.12
N ALA A 55 -16.01 -7.76 -8.36
CA ALA A 55 -15.50 -9.13 -8.28
C ALA A 55 -15.49 -9.81 -9.66
N THR A 56 -14.51 -10.67 -9.89
CA THR A 56 -14.32 -11.37 -11.17
C THR A 56 -13.68 -12.74 -10.98
N ASP A 57 -13.90 -13.65 -11.92
CA ASP A 57 -13.20 -14.94 -12.00
C ASP A 57 -11.81 -14.81 -12.64
N LYS A 58 -11.50 -13.65 -13.23
CA LYS A 58 -10.23 -13.41 -13.92
C LYS A 58 -9.08 -13.19 -12.96
N LYS A 59 -7.89 -13.65 -13.38
CA LYS A 59 -6.63 -13.31 -12.72
C LYS A 59 -6.32 -11.84 -12.97
N LEU A 60 -5.93 -11.14 -11.92
CA LEU A 60 -5.57 -9.73 -11.98
C LEU A 60 -4.12 -9.57 -11.56
N LYS A 61 -3.43 -8.63 -12.20
CA LYS A 61 -2.04 -8.30 -11.87
C LYS A 61 -1.85 -6.80 -11.79
N VAL A 62 -0.95 -6.37 -10.92
CA VAL A 62 -0.40 -5.01 -10.90
C VAL A 62 1.09 -5.09 -11.21
N ILE A 63 1.55 -4.28 -12.15
CA ILE A 63 2.99 -4.06 -12.35
C ILE A 63 3.31 -2.65 -11.88
N ILE A 64 4.18 -2.57 -10.88
CA ILE A 64 4.77 -1.33 -10.39
C ILE A 64 6.17 -1.23 -11.00
N GLN A 65 6.39 -0.20 -11.82
CA GLN A 65 7.65 0.02 -12.54
C GLN A 65 8.26 1.37 -12.16
N LYS A 66 9.57 1.38 -11.93
CA LYS A 66 10.41 2.60 -11.89
C LYS A 66 11.66 2.31 -12.72
N ASP A 67 11.97 3.20 -13.66
CA ASP A 67 13.08 3.02 -14.62
C ASP A 67 12.97 1.65 -15.33
N SER A 68 14.02 0.81 -15.24
CA SER A 68 14.04 -0.57 -15.75
C SER A 68 13.48 -1.61 -14.78
N THR A 69 13.32 -1.28 -13.50
CA THR A 69 12.93 -2.21 -12.44
C THR A 69 11.41 -2.37 -12.38
N LYS A 70 10.95 -3.61 -12.20
CA LYS A 70 9.53 -3.95 -12.15
C LYS A 70 9.26 -4.93 -11.02
N TYR A 71 8.18 -4.70 -10.29
CA TYR A 71 7.58 -5.66 -9.39
C TYR A 71 6.18 -6.02 -9.89
N THR A 72 5.86 -7.31 -9.88
CA THR A 72 4.55 -7.81 -10.30
C THR A 72 3.85 -8.43 -9.10
N TYR A 73 2.63 -7.98 -8.86
CA TYR A 73 1.77 -8.45 -7.78
C TYR A 73 0.52 -9.08 -8.37
N ASP A 74 0.01 -10.13 -7.74
CA ASP A 74 -1.35 -10.59 -7.99
C ASP A 74 -2.30 -9.63 -7.25
N LEU A 75 -3.40 -9.24 -7.89
CA LEU A 75 -4.43 -8.43 -7.24
C LEU A 75 -5.62 -9.33 -6.89
N ASN A 76 -6.20 -9.13 -5.71
CA ASN A 76 -7.41 -9.84 -5.33
C ASN A 76 -8.55 -9.52 -6.32
N ASN A 77 -9.35 -10.54 -6.63
CA ASN A 77 -10.47 -10.45 -7.56
C ASN A 77 -11.83 -10.37 -6.85
N ARG A 78 -11.83 -9.99 -5.56
CA ARG A 78 -13.02 -9.94 -4.69
C ARG A 78 -13.58 -8.53 -4.51
N GLY A 79 -12.88 -7.52 -5.03
CA GLY A 79 -13.22 -6.12 -4.80
C GLY A 79 -12.76 -5.57 -3.46
N GLU A 80 -11.80 -6.26 -2.84
CA GLU A 80 -11.11 -5.80 -1.63
C GLU A 80 -9.93 -4.90 -2.03
N VAL A 81 -9.38 -4.19 -1.06
CA VAL A 81 -8.19 -3.35 -1.25
C VAL A 81 -6.94 -4.21 -1.05
N ASP A 82 -6.01 -4.14 -1.99
CA ASP A 82 -4.63 -4.60 -1.79
C ASP A 82 -3.72 -3.39 -1.54
N THR A 83 -2.93 -3.48 -0.48
CA THR A 83 -1.87 -2.51 -0.18
C THR A 83 -0.56 -2.98 -0.80
N LEU A 84 0.00 -2.19 -1.71
CA LEU A 84 1.22 -2.53 -2.45
C LEU A 84 2.36 -1.56 -2.10
N PRO A 85 3.56 -2.07 -1.81
CA PRO A 85 4.69 -1.23 -1.42
C PRO A 85 5.30 -0.48 -2.62
N LEU A 86 5.91 0.66 -2.33
CA LEU A 86 6.71 1.46 -3.26
C LEU A 86 8.19 1.37 -2.88
N GLN A 87 8.75 0.16 -2.92
CA GLN A 87 10.10 -0.13 -2.40
C GLN A 87 11.27 0.30 -3.30
N MET A 88 11.03 1.07 -4.37
CA MET A 88 12.10 1.51 -5.29
C MET A 88 12.57 2.96 -5.01
N GLY A 89 12.26 3.49 -3.82
CA GLY A 89 12.63 4.83 -3.37
C GLY A 89 11.91 5.96 -4.09
N ASN A 90 12.47 7.17 -4.04
CA ASN A 90 11.90 8.36 -4.67
C ASN A 90 11.97 8.31 -6.21
N GLY A 91 11.02 9.00 -6.86
CA GLY A 91 11.01 9.22 -8.30
C GLY A 91 9.70 8.79 -8.98
N LYS A 92 9.73 8.67 -10.30
CA LYS A 92 8.54 8.44 -11.11
C LYS A 92 8.22 6.96 -11.27
N TYR A 93 7.01 6.59 -10.87
CA TYR A 93 6.48 5.24 -10.96
C TYR A 93 5.39 5.17 -12.01
N LYS A 94 5.36 4.05 -12.73
CA LYS A 94 4.24 3.66 -13.58
C LYS A 94 3.59 2.41 -12.99
N ILE A 95 2.33 2.55 -12.60
CA ILE A 95 1.50 1.51 -12.01
C ILE A 95 0.49 1.08 -13.07
N SER A 96 0.56 -0.17 -13.52
CA SER A 96 -0.35 -0.71 -14.54
C SER A 96 -1.14 -1.89 -13.98
N ILE A 97 -2.47 -1.80 -14.09
CA ILE A 97 -3.41 -2.85 -13.68
C ILE A 97 -3.82 -3.66 -14.90
N PHE A 98 -3.78 -4.98 -14.76
CA PHE A 98 -3.99 -5.94 -15.83
C PHE A 98 -5.08 -6.95 -15.45
N GLU A 99 -5.91 -7.31 -16.41
CA GLU A 99 -6.88 -8.42 -16.31
C GLU A 99 -6.54 -9.49 -17.34
N ASN A 100 -6.58 -10.75 -16.92
CA ASN A 100 -6.35 -11.89 -17.79
C ASN A 100 -7.45 -12.01 -18.85
N ILE A 101 -7.05 -12.24 -20.10
CA ILE A 101 -7.96 -12.53 -21.22
C ILE A 101 -8.03 -14.05 -21.42
N SER A 102 -6.86 -14.67 -21.65
CA SER A 102 -6.72 -16.11 -21.84
C SER A 102 -5.28 -16.53 -21.66
N ASN A 103 -5.05 -17.73 -21.09
CA ASN A 103 -3.71 -18.25 -20.83
C ASN A 103 -2.85 -17.21 -20.10
N ASN A 104 -1.72 -16.81 -20.71
CA ASN A 104 -0.82 -15.78 -20.20
C ASN A 104 -1.00 -14.41 -20.86
N LYS A 105 -2.10 -14.18 -21.60
CA LYS A 105 -2.42 -12.90 -22.22
C LYS A 105 -3.25 -12.04 -21.28
N TYR A 106 -2.82 -10.79 -21.10
CA TYR A 106 -3.45 -9.81 -20.24
C TYR A 106 -3.76 -8.53 -21.01
N SER A 107 -4.84 -7.86 -20.63
CA SER A 107 -5.17 -6.51 -21.11
C SER A 107 -4.94 -5.48 -20.00
N VAL A 108 -4.36 -4.34 -20.35
CA VAL A 108 -4.24 -3.19 -19.43
C VAL A 108 -5.62 -2.60 -19.21
N LYS A 109 -6.03 -2.43 -17.95
CA LYS A 109 -7.30 -1.80 -17.57
C LYS A 109 -7.13 -0.37 -17.08
N GLN A 110 -5.99 -0.09 -16.47
CA GLN A 110 -5.62 1.25 -16.04
C GLN A 110 -4.10 1.37 -15.98
N THR A 111 -3.59 2.56 -16.28
CA THR A 111 -2.20 2.92 -15.99
C THR A 111 -2.18 4.28 -15.34
N VAL A 112 -1.44 4.39 -14.24
CA VAL A 112 -1.28 5.61 -13.46
C VAL A 112 0.22 5.90 -13.36
N ASN A 113 0.58 7.16 -13.53
CA ASN A 113 1.94 7.62 -13.23
C ASN A 113 1.89 8.46 -11.95
N VAL A 114 2.78 8.18 -11.02
CA VAL A 114 2.91 8.94 -9.77
C VAL A 114 4.37 9.33 -9.57
N ASP A 115 4.60 10.48 -8.91
CA ASP A 115 5.93 10.92 -8.50
C ASP A 115 6.06 10.73 -6.99
N VAL A 116 6.85 9.75 -6.58
CA VAL A 116 7.01 9.33 -5.19
C VAL A 116 8.07 10.20 -4.52
N LYS A 117 7.68 10.81 -3.40
CA LYS A 117 8.57 11.48 -2.47
C LYS A 117 8.27 10.97 -1.07
N LEU A 118 9.06 10.01 -0.63
CA LEU A 118 8.96 9.39 0.68
C LEU A 118 9.31 10.38 1.79
N ASN A 119 8.62 10.27 2.92
CA ASN A 119 8.98 10.97 4.15
C ASN A 119 10.28 10.41 4.73
N ASP A 120 10.46 9.08 4.65
CA ASP A 120 11.68 8.37 5.01
C ASP A 120 11.95 7.24 3.99
N GLU A 121 13.20 6.97 3.65
CA GLU A 121 13.55 5.90 2.71
C GLU A 121 13.14 4.50 3.20
N ASN A 122 12.99 4.34 4.52
CA ASN A 122 12.58 3.11 5.18
C ASN A 122 11.06 2.92 5.25
N SER A 123 10.24 3.95 4.94
CA SER A 123 8.77 3.87 5.09
C SER A 123 8.13 2.65 4.39
N PRO A 124 8.50 2.29 3.14
CA PRO A 124 7.95 1.09 2.48
C PRO A 124 8.23 -0.24 3.21
N PHE A 125 9.25 -0.25 4.08
CA PHE A 125 9.75 -1.42 4.81
C PHE A 125 9.27 -1.47 6.27
N LEU A 126 8.44 -0.51 6.69
CA LEU A 126 7.84 -0.46 8.03
C LEU A 126 6.35 -0.73 8.01
N VAL A 127 5.67 -0.37 6.92
CA VAL A 127 4.22 -0.52 6.79
C VAL A 127 3.81 -1.95 6.42
N LYS A 128 2.58 -2.32 6.78
CA LYS A 128 1.96 -3.54 6.26
C LYS A 128 1.73 -3.43 4.75
N ASN A 129 1.84 -4.56 4.06
CA ASN A 129 1.48 -4.66 2.65
C ASN A 129 1.05 -6.09 2.32
N GLN A 130 0.70 -6.36 1.07
CA GLN A 130 0.22 -7.67 0.62
C GLN A 130 1.17 -8.84 0.98
N LEU A 131 2.49 -8.62 0.95
CA LEU A 131 3.49 -9.66 1.22
C LEU A 131 3.77 -9.82 2.72
N VAL A 132 3.58 -8.75 3.50
CA VAL A 132 3.81 -8.68 4.96
C VAL A 132 2.59 -8.02 5.58
N ASN A 133 1.53 -8.80 5.75
CA ASN A 133 0.21 -8.30 6.16
C ASN A 133 -0.05 -8.57 7.64
N PHE A 134 0.13 -7.54 8.47
CA PHE A 134 -0.03 -7.59 9.92
C PHE A 134 -0.88 -6.42 10.42
N SER A 135 -1.37 -6.54 11.65
CA SER A 135 -1.97 -5.45 12.43
C SER A 135 -1.57 -5.56 13.89
N ASP A 136 -1.78 -4.51 14.68
CA ASP A 136 -1.47 -4.50 16.12
C ASP A 136 -2.20 -5.60 16.90
N THR A 137 -3.30 -6.11 16.35
CA THR A 137 -4.09 -7.20 16.93
C THR A 137 -3.61 -8.59 16.53
N SER A 138 -2.70 -8.73 15.56
CA SER A 138 -2.16 -10.01 15.11
C SER A 138 -1.44 -10.71 16.24
N ASP A 139 -1.63 -12.02 16.36
CA ASP A 139 -0.95 -12.82 17.39
C ASP A 139 0.58 -12.87 17.14
N THR A 140 0.99 -12.79 15.87
CA THR A 140 2.39 -12.62 15.46
C THR A 140 3.02 -11.35 16.01
N VAL A 141 2.28 -10.24 16.02
CA VAL A 141 2.75 -8.96 16.56
C VAL A 141 2.86 -9.02 18.08
N LYS A 142 1.86 -9.58 18.77
CA LYS A 142 1.91 -9.77 20.23
C LYS A 142 3.08 -10.66 20.64
N LYS A 143 3.34 -11.73 19.88
CA LYS A 143 4.49 -12.61 20.13
C LYS A 143 5.81 -11.86 19.95
N ALA A 144 5.94 -11.01 18.93
CA ALA A 144 7.12 -10.17 18.76
C ALA A 144 7.33 -9.25 19.97
N GLN A 145 6.28 -8.59 20.45
CA GLN A 145 6.33 -7.72 21.63
C GLN A 145 6.77 -8.49 22.89
N GLU A 146 6.24 -9.70 23.12
CA GLU A 146 6.65 -10.57 24.22
C GLU A 146 8.14 -10.96 24.14
N LEU A 147 8.59 -11.42 22.96
CA LEU A 147 9.99 -11.83 22.77
C LEU A 147 10.97 -10.66 22.96
N THR A 148 10.55 -9.46 22.59
CA THR A 148 11.38 -8.25 22.62
C THR A 148 11.21 -7.42 23.89
N GLU A 149 10.42 -7.88 24.85
CA GLU A 149 10.22 -7.18 26.12
C GLU A 149 11.57 -6.91 26.81
N GLY A 150 11.74 -5.66 27.27
CA GLY A 150 12.95 -5.17 27.91
C GLY A 150 14.15 -4.92 26.99
N LYS A 151 14.06 -5.22 25.69
CA LYS A 151 15.16 -5.04 24.72
C LYS A 151 15.03 -3.69 24.03
N THR A 152 16.14 -2.94 23.99
CA THR A 152 16.17 -1.62 23.37
C THR A 152 16.96 -1.60 22.07
N ASP A 153 17.99 -2.45 21.97
CA ASP A 153 18.82 -2.60 20.78
C ASP A 153 18.14 -3.47 19.70
N ASP A 154 18.23 -3.04 18.44
CA ASP A 154 17.56 -3.72 17.33
C ASP A 154 18.23 -5.04 16.96
N ILE A 155 19.55 -5.20 17.14
CA ILE A 155 20.25 -6.46 16.90
C ILE A 155 19.81 -7.51 17.92
N GLU A 156 19.63 -7.12 19.19
CA GLU A 156 19.09 -8.01 20.21
C GLU A 156 17.66 -8.47 19.87
N LYS A 157 16.79 -7.54 19.43
CA LYS A 157 15.42 -7.87 19.01
C LYS A 157 15.40 -8.82 17.81
N ILE A 158 16.25 -8.55 16.80
CA ILE A 158 16.42 -9.41 15.63
C ILE A 158 16.86 -10.80 16.05
N GLY A 159 17.86 -10.89 16.93
CA GLY A 159 18.39 -12.16 17.42
C GLY A 159 17.31 -13.03 18.07
N VAL A 160 16.55 -12.49 19.03
CA VAL A 160 15.53 -13.29 19.73
C VAL A 160 14.34 -13.67 18.86
N ILE A 161 13.96 -12.82 17.90
CA ILE A 161 12.91 -13.15 16.91
C ILE A 161 13.42 -14.24 15.96
N TYR A 162 14.64 -14.11 15.46
CA TYR A 162 15.27 -15.11 14.60
C TYR A 162 15.35 -16.47 15.29
N ASP A 163 15.88 -16.51 16.52
CA ASP A 163 16.03 -17.72 17.32
C ASP A 163 14.68 -18.39 17.59
N TYR A 164 13.64 -17.60 17.90
CA TYR A 164 12.28 -18.10 18.06
C TYR A 164 11.78 -18.77 16.77
N ILE A 165 11.92 -18.10 15.63
CA ILE A 165 11.42 -18.62 14.35
C ILE A 165 12.10 -19.94 13.99
N ILE A 166 13.44 -20.01 14.03
CA ILE A 166 14.16 -21.23 13.63
C ILE A 166 13.96 -22.39 14.60
N SER A 167 13.63 -22.10 15.87
CA SER A 167 13.39 -23.13 16.88
C SER A 167 11.96 -23.67 16.88
N ASN A 168 10.99 -22.87 16.42
CA ASN A 168 9.58 -23.20 16.56
C ASN A 168 8.87 -23.49 15.23
N ILE A 169 9.27 -22.86 14.13
CA ILE A 169 8.63 -23.06 12.83
C ILE A 169 9.38 -24.14 12.06
N VAL A 170 8.67 -25.19 11.65
CA VAL A 170 9.21 -26.32 10.87
C VAL A 170 8.92 -26.14 9.38
N TYR A 171 9.85 -26.55 8.53
CA TYR A 171 9.71 -26.39 7.08
C TYR A 171 8.65 -27.34 6.51
N ASP A 172 7.67 -26.79 5.80
CA ASP A 172 6.59 -27.55 5.16
C ASP A 172 6.97 -28.03 3.76
N THR A 173 7.66 -29.16 3.68
CA THR A 173 8.08 -29.72 2.40
C THR A 173 6.91 -30.12 1.49
N GLU A 174 5.77 -30.52 2.05
CA GLU A 174 4.58 -30.89 1.27
C GLU A 174 3.90 -29.65 0.69
N LYS A 175 3.73 -28.60 1.50
CA LYS A 175 3.24 -27.30 1.00
C LYS A 175 4.18 -26.72 -0.04
N ALA A 176 5.50 -26.81 0.16
CA ALA A 176 6.48 -26.31 -0.81
C ALA A 176 6.36 -27.00 -2.18
N LYS A 177 6.03 -28.30 -2.20
CA LYS A 177 5.80 -29.06 -3.45
C LYS A 177 4.49 -28.71 -4.14
N ASN A 178 3.47 -28.33 -3.37
CA ASN A 178 2.08 -28.23 -3.85
C ASN A 178 1.51 -26.81 -3.87
N VAL A 179 2.24 -25.81 -3.35
CA VAL A 179 1.79 -24.43 -3.28
C VAL A 179 1.45 -23.90 -4.68
N GLN A 180 0.29 -23.29 -4.80
CA GLN A 180 -0.20 -22.76 -6.06
C GLN A 180 0.22 -21.30 -6.25
N SER A 181 0.30 -20.86 -7.50
CA SER A 181 0.51 -19.44 -7.82
C SER A 181 -0.57 -18.57 -7.17
N GLY A 182 -0.17 -17.41 -6.64
CA GLY A 182 -1.05 -16.49 -5.92
C GLY A 182 -1.19 -16.80 -4.42
N TYR A 183 -0.42 -17.76 -3.89
CA TYR A 183 -0.32 -17.97 -2.45
C TYR A 183 0.25 -16.73 -1.75
N LEU A 184 -0.41 -16.30 -0.68
CA LEU A 184 0.04 -15.26 0.23
C LEU A 184 0.07 -15.81 1.67
N PRO A 185 1.16 -15.60 2.42
CA PRO A 185 1.26 -16.02 3.81
C PRO A 185 0.19 -15.39 4.69
N LYS A 186 -0.31 -16.18 5.64
CA LYS A 186 -1.16 -15.71 6.74
C LYS A 186 -0.41 -15.92 8.03
N ILE A 187 0.22 -14.86 8.51
CA ILE A 187 1.23 -14.92 9.58
C ILE A 187 0.72 -15.60 10.86
N ASP A 188 -0.52 -15.34 11.27
CA ASP A 188 -1.09 -15.95 12.48
C ASP A 188 -1.44 -17.43 12.29
N GLU A 189 -1.79 -17.87 11.08
CA GLU A 189 -1.96 -19.30 10.77
C GLU A 189 -0.61 -20.04 10.79
N VAL A 190 0.46 -19.39 10.31
CA VAL A 190 1.82 -19.94 10.35
C VAL A 190 2.32 -20.03 11.78
N LEU A 191 2.17 -18.96 12.58
CA LEU A 191 2.53 -18.95 14.00
C LEU A 191 1.78 -20.03 14.78
N LYS A 192 0.46 -20.17 14.55
CA LYS A 192 -0.37 -21.16 15.24
C LYS A 192 0.01 -22.60 14.88
N SER A 193 0.32 -22.85 13.61
CA SER A 193 0.66 -24.18 13.12
C SER A 193 2.12 -24.55 13.33
N ASN A 194 2.99 -23.56 13.62
CA ASN A 194 4.43 -23.74 13.72
C ASN A 194 5.03 -24.42 12.47
N LYS A 195 4.45 -24.14 11.29
CA LYS A 195 4.81 -24.82 10.05
C LYS A 195 4.60 -23.91 8.84
N GLY A 196 5.58 -23.85 7.94
CA GLY A 196 5.51 -22.99 6.76
C GLY A 196 6.61 -23.23 5.74
N ILE A 197 6.55 -22.54 4.60
CA ILE A 197 7.60 -22.54 3.57
C ILE A 197 8.44 -21.26 3.67
N CYS A 198 9.52 -21.13 2.87
CA CYS A 198 10.40 -19.96 2.91
C CYS A 198 9.67 -18.60 2.87
N TYR A 199 8.59 -18.50 2.08
CA TYR A 199 7.76 -17.28 2.04
C TYR A 199 7.04 -17.01 3.36
N ASP A 200 6.53 -18.05 4.02
CA ASP A 200 5.88 -17.93 5.33
C ASP A 200 6.88 -17.44 6.40
N TYR A 201 8.11 -17.96 6.38
CA TYR A 201 9.17 -17.56 7.32
C TYR A 201 9.51 -16.09 7.14
N ALA A 202 9.73 -15.67 5.89
CA ALA A 202 10.05 -14.28 5.57
C ALA A 202 8.93 -13.33 5.99
N SER A 203 7.67 -13.67 5.71
CA SER A 203 6.52 -12.82 6.07
C SER A 203 6.29 -12.76 7.58
N VAL A 204 6.46 -13.86 8.31
CA VAL A 204 6.37 -13.86 9.79
C VAL A 204 7.49 -13.02 10.39
N MET A 205 8.74 -13.27 10.00
CA MET A 205 9.90 -12.53 10.50
C MET A 205 9.78 -11.03 10.22
N ALA A 206 9.45 -10.66 8.98
CA ALA A 206 9.26 -9.26 8.61
C ALA A 206 8.10 -8.62 9.39
N SER A 207 6.98 -9.33 9.60
CA SER A 207 5.85 -8.81 10.39
C SER A 207 6.25 -8.56 11.85
N MET A 208 6.99 -9.49 12.45
CA MET A 208 7.49 -9.34 13.81
C MET A 208 8.44 -8.14 13.90
N LEU A 209 9.42 -8.02 13.00
CA LEU A 209 10.42 -6.95 13.02
C LEU A 209 9.82 -5.56 12.72
N ARG A 210 8.96 -5.46 11.72
CA ARG A 210 8.26 -4.21 11.39
C ARG A 210 7.38 -3.72 12.54
N SER A 211 6.74 -4.64 13.28
CA SER A 211 5.98 -4.27 14.48
C SER A 211 6.84 -3.68 15.60
N GLN A 212 8.15 -3.94 15.58
CA GLN A 212 9.14 -3.37 16.49
C GLN A 212 9.87 -2.16 15.88
N SER A 213 9.31 -1.58 14.81
CA SER A 213 9.87 -0.44 14.05
C SER A 213 11.22 -0.73 13.38
N ILE A 214 11.51 -2.00 13.09
CA ILE A 214 12.72 -2.41 12.38
C ILE A 214 12.37 -2.60 10.89
N PRO A 215 12.96 -1.81 9.97
CA PRO A 215 12.65 -1.89 8.55
C PRO A 215 13.19 -3.19 7.92
N THR A 216 12.33 -3.93 7.21
CA THR A 216 12.65 -5.22 6.56
C THR A 216 11.85 -5.46 5.29
#